data_AF-A0A9E4LC24-F1
#
_entry.id   AF-A0A9E4LC24-F1
#
_cell.length_a   1.000
_cell.length_b   1.000
_cell.length_c   1.000
_cell.angle_alpha   90.00
_cell.angle_beta   90.00
_cell.angle_gamma   90.00
#
_symmetry.space_group_name_H-M   'P 1'
#
loop_
_entity.id
_entity.type
_entity.pdbx_description
1 polymer ?
#
loop_
_entity_poly.entity_id
_entity_poly.type
_entity_poly.pdbx_seq_one_letter_code
_entity_poly.pdbx_strand_id
1 'polypeptide(L)' 'MSSWRDKITPPFLRPYTKLYREEGWRAVVKKGGWKLIVGIILFYLIRDSILYLLIPYLIARGLMSA' A
#
# COMPACT_ATOMS: atom_id res chain seq x y z
N MET A 1 19.88 15.97 -4.02
CA MET A 1 18.74 16.84 -4.35
C MET A 1 17.54 16.45 -3.48
N SER A 2 17.36 17.04 -2.28
CA SER A 2 16.19 16.70 -1.45
C SER A 2 14.96 17.40 -2.01
N SER A 3 14.11 16.64 -2.69
CA SER A 3 12.82 17.17 -3.15
C SER A 3 11.80 16.98 -2.03
N TRP A 4 10.71 17.75 -2.05
CA TRP A 4 9.59 17.67 -1.09
C TRP A 4 9.11 16.22 -0.76
N ARG A 5 9.38 15.27 -1.67
CA ARG A 5 9.16 13.82 -1.50
C ARG A 5 9.87 13.24 -0.27
N ASP A 6 11.06 13.72 0.10
CA ASP A 6 11.82 13.17 1.23
C ASP A 6 11.21 13.51 2.59
N LYS A 7 10.39 14.57 2.66
CA LYS A 7 9.63 14.95 3.87
C LYS A 7 8.40 14.06 4.09
N ILE A 8 7.72 13.67 3.01
CA ILE A 8 6.52 12.83 3.08
C ILE A 8 6.83 11.34 3.14
N THR A 9 8.06 10.94 2.79
CA THR A 9 8.44 9.53 2.77
C THR A 9 8.87 9.07 4.16
N PRO A 10 8.17 8.09 4.76
CA PRO A 10 8.55 7.50 6.04
C PRO A 10 9.97 6.93 6.04
N PRO A 11 10.69 6.95 7.17
CA PRO A 11 12.08 6.51 7.24
C PRO A 11 12.28 5.05 6.78
N PHE A 12 11.30 4.17 6.97
CA PHE A 12 11.36 2.78 6.54
C PHE A 12 11.18 2.58 5.02
N LEU A 13 10.58 3.53 4.31
CA LEU A 13 10.38 3.46 2.84
C LEU A 13 11.54 4.07 2.06
N ARG A 14 12.28 5.02 2.64
CA ARG A 14 13.44 5.66 2.00
C ARG A 14 14.43 4.68 1.33
N PRO A 15 14.79 3.54 1.95
CA PRO A 15 15.69 2.56 1.33
C PRO A 15 15.09 1.86 0.11
N TYR A 16 13.77 1.72 0.03
CA TYR A 16 13.08 1.12 -1.11
C TYR A 16 12.88 2.16 -2.21
N THR A 17 12.59 3.41 -1.87
CA THR A 17 12.45 4.50 -2.85
C THR A 17 13.77 4.83 -3.55
N LYS A 18 14.89 4.82 -2.82
CA LYS A 18 16.22 4.94 -3.42
C LYS A 18 16.52 3.78 -4.36
N LEU A 19 16.32 2.55 -3.88
CA LEU A 19 16.54 1.33 -4.67
C LEU A 19 15.70 1.29 -5.94
N TYR A 20 14.43 1.69 -5.86
CA TYR A 20 13.54 1.80 -7.01
C TYR A 20 14.05 2.80 -8.05
N ARG A 21 14.67 3.89 -7.60
CA ARG A 21 15.17 4.94 -8.49
C ARG A 21 16.48 4.56 -9.19
N GLU A 22 17.31 3.76 -8.53
CA GLU A 22 18.62 3.35 -9.03
C GLU A 22 18.53 2.09 -9.90
N GLU A 23 17.78 1.08 -9.47
CA GLU A 23 17.73 -0.24 -10.11
C GLU A 23 16.33 -0.62 -10.63
N GLY A 24 15.33 0.24 -10.42
CA GLY A 24 13.96 0.02 -10.89
C GLY A 24 13.16 -0.98 -10.04
N TRP A 25 12.02 -1.42 -10.60
CA TRP A 25 11.07 -2.29 -9.92
C TRP A 25 11.65 -3.67 -9.53
N ARG A 26 12.55 -4.21 -10.36
CA ARG A 26 13.16 -5.53 -10.12
C ARG A 26 13.92 -5.60 -8.80
N ALA A 27 14.66 -4.56 -8.44
CA ALA A 27 15.41 -4.52 -7.19
C ALA A 27 14.52 -4.40 -5.96
N VAL A 28 13.40 -3.67 -6.07
CA VAL A 28 12.39 -3.58 -5.01
C VAL A 28 11.78 -4.94 -4.73
N VAL A 29 11.41 -5.69 -5.78
CA VAL A 29 10.90 -7.05 -5.65
C VAL A 29 11.95 -7.99 -5.08
N LYS A 30 13.22 -7.87 -5.50
CA LYS A 30 14.32 -8.69 -4.97
C LYS A 30 14.60 -8.43 -3.48
N LYS A 31 14.56 -7.16 -3.05
CA LYS A 31 14.75 -6.76 -1.64
C LYS A 31 13.52 -7.04 -0.77
N GLY A 32 12.33 -6.86 -1.32
CA GLY A 32 11.06 -7.10 -0.63
C GLY A 32 10.72 -8.59 -0.54
N GLY A 33 11.13 -9.38 -1.54
CA GLY A 33 10.96 -10.83 -1.61
C GLY A 33 9.53 -11.28 -1.31
N TRP A 34 9.43 -12.39 -0.57
CA TRP A 34 8.15 -12.96 -0.14
C TRP A 34 7.30 -12.00 0.70
N LYS A 35 7.94 -11.11 1.48
CA LYS A 35 7.21 -10.13 2.32
C LYS A 35 6.43 -9.13 1.48
N LEU A 36 6.94 -8.76 0.29
CA LEU A 36 6.22 -7.90 -0.63
C LEU A 36 4.94 -8.58 -1.15
N ILE A 37 5.06 -9.86 -1.52
CA ILE A 37 3.94 -10.66 -2.02
C ILE A 37 2.87 -10.81 -0.93
N VAL A 38 3.27 -11.20 0.27
CA VAL A 38 2.38 -11.30 1.44
C VAL A 38 1.74 -9.94 1.74
N GLY A 39 2.50 -8.85 1.66
CA GLY A 39 1.98 -7.50 1.85
C GLY A 39 0.92 -7.12 0.82
N ILE A 40 1.12 -7.45 -0.46
CA ILE A 40 0.13 -7.22 -1.52
C ILE A 40 -1.12 -8.07 -1.28
N ILE A 41 -0.96 -9.36 -0.95
CA ILE A 41 -2.07 -10.26 -0.66
C ILE A 41 -2.89 -9.74 0.53
N LEU A 42 -2.23 -9.40 1.64
CA LEU A 42 -2.90 -8.85 2.83
C LEU A 42 -3.59 -7.52 2.53
N PHE A 43 -2.95 -6.63 1.75
CA PHE A 43 -3.55 -5.38 1.34
C PHE A 43 -4.85 -5.60 0.57
N TYR A 44 -4.86 -6.51 -0.40
CA TYR A 44 -6.07 -6.85 -1.15
C TYR A 44 -7.13 -7.55 -0.29
N LEU A 45 -6.73 -8.45 0.60
CA LEU A 45 -7.66 -9.11 1.53
C LEU A 45 -8.35 -8.10 2.44
N ILE A 46 -7.59 -7.19 3.04
CA ILE A 46 -8.12 -6.15 3.93
C ILE A 46 -9.00 -5.19 3.13
N ARG A 47 -8.55 -4.76 1.95
CA ARG A 47 -9.33 -3.87 1.08
C ARG A 47 -10.68 -4.48 0.71
N ASP A 48 -10.69 -5.70 0.19
CA ASP A 48 -11.93 -6.37 -0.20
C ASP A 48 -12.81 -6.60 1.03
N SER A 49 -12.26 -7.12 2.13
CA SER A 49 -13.03 -7.35 3.36
C SER A 49 -13.64 -6.06 3.92
N ILE A 50 -12.85 -4.97 3.97
CA ILE A 50 -13.34 -3.66 4.42
C ILE A 50 -14.42 -3.15 3.46
N LEU A 51 -14.25 -3.21 2.15
CA LEU A 51 -15.27 -2.78 1.18
C LEU A 51 -16.60 -3.51 1.40
N TYR A 52 -16.54 -4.83 1.51
CA TYR A 52 -17.74 -5.66 1.70
C TYR A 52 -18.35 -5.58 3.10
N LEU A 53 -17.61 -5.14 4.11
CA LEU A 53 -18.17 -4.88 5.44
C LEU A 53 -18.69 -3.44 5.56
N LEU A 54 -17.94 -2.48 5.04
CA LEU A 54 -18.22 -1.06 5.18
C LEU A 54 -19.41 -0.65 4.31
N ILE A 55 -19.50 -1.10 3.06
CA ILE A 55 -20.62 -0.72 2.18
C ILE A 55 -21.98 -1.18 2.75
N PRO A 56 -22.18 -2.46 3.11
CA PRO A 56 -23.45 -2.90 3.70
C PRO A 56 -23.72 -2.25 5.05
N TYR A 57 -22.68 -2.00 5.85
CA TYR A 57 -22.83 -1.28 7.12
C TYR A 57 -23.34 0.16 6.90
N LEU A 58 -22.80 0.88 5.92
CA LEU A 58 -23.23 2.24 5.60
C LEU A 58 -24.66 2.28 5.03
N ILE A 59 -25.04 1.28 4.24
CA ILE A 59 -26.42 1.10 3.74
C ILE A 59 -27.38 0.83 4.90
N ALA A 60 -27.04 -0.12 5.79
CA ALA A 60 -27.86 -0.45 6.96
C ALA A 60 -28.04 0.73 7.91
N ARG A 61 -27.08 1.66 7.94
CA ARG A 61 -27.12 2.90 8.74
C ARG A 61 -27.83 4.06 8.03
N GLY A 62 -28.29 3.88 6.79
CA GLY A 62 -28.96 4.91 6.00
C GLY A 62 -28.04 6.05 5.54
N LEU A 63 -26.71 5.87 5.64
CA LEU A 63 -25.72 6.87 5.22
C LEU A 63 -25.45 6.82 3.71
N MET A 64 -25.80 5.70 3.06
CA MET A 64 -25.70 5.48 1.63
C MET A 64 -26.93 4.74 1.13
N SER A 65 -27.39 5.07 -0.08
CA SER A 65 -28.43 4.33 -0.81
C SER A 65 -27.80 3.22 -1.66
N ALA A 66 -28.40 2.03 -1.64
CA ALA A 66 -27.99 0.86 -2.42
C ALA A 66 -28.39 0.96 -3.90
#